data_AF-A0A7X6P0K5-F1
#
_entry.id   AF-A0A7X6P0K5-F1
#
_cell.length_a   1.000
_cell.length_b   1.000
_cell.length_c   1.000
_cell.angle_alpha   90.00
_cell.angle_beta   90.00
_cell.angle_gamma   90.00
#
_symmetry.space_group_name_H-M   'P 1'
#
loop_
_entity.id
_entity.type
_entity.pdbx_description
1 polymer ?
#
loop_
_entity_poly.entity_id
_entity_poly.type
_entity_poly.pdbx_seq_one_letter_code
_entity_poly.pdbx_strand_id
1 'polypeptide(L)'
;MKKFWQRPTEIASHDIVTTTIRTWKTEDYQGMSWSEPLEWLTRDLQHEARLTDAARPRVRTMLMDLLLARAVGGKTGIAERDLDAPVILPRTVVFAGADAPAIARLAAAYGASALNDPLRSEFCGLEWELDFHLPHFAEWQADDPLADQYASAARRSSYGSTNATIGTTAAHLWCAFGHAEHLTQIRRAMPAAVIVSLSGGSDRSTIDSAIERRRSWSDAVDEDKVERYWRWRLERLRTKTEAQLLGFRTAGDTLLVEIDTAEALRDPARLGVEISTRLGT
;
A
#
# COMPACT_ATOMS: atom_id res chain seq x y z
N MET A 1 -32.28 8.73 -8.95
CA MET A 1 -32.20 7.92 -10.20
C MET A 1 -30.83 7.26 -10.28
N LYS A 2 -30.73 5.93 -10.21
CA LYS A 2 -29.46 5.21 -10.43
C LYS A 2 -29.20 5.13 -11.93
N LYS A 3 -28.17 5.83 -12.43
CA LYS A 3 -27.73 5.72 -13.84
C LYS A 3 -26.83 4.50 -14.01
N PHE A 4 -27.25 3.58 -14.87
CA PHE A 4 -26.40 2.49 -15.37
C PHE A 4 -25.45 3.06 -16.43
N TRP A 5 -24.14 3.02 -16.17
CA TRP A 5 -23.13 3.51 -17.11
C TRP A 5 -22.66 2.37 -18.02
N GLN A 6 -22.91 2.51 -19.32
CA GLN A 6 -22.33 1.63 -20.35
C GLN A 6 -20.87 2.01 -20.61
N ARG A 7 -20.00 1.00 -20.79
CA ARG A 7 -18.61 1.18 -21.20
C ARG A 7 -18.58 1.90 -22.57
N PRO A 8 -17.87 3.02 -22.71
CA PRO A 8 -17.76 3.67 -24.01
C PRO A 8 -16.91 2.84 -24.96
N THR A 9 -17.45 2.54 -26.14
CA THR A 9 -16.75 1.94 -27.27
C THR A 9 -15.88 3.00 -27.96
N GLU A 10 -14.58 2.72 -28.06
CA GLU A 10 -13.54 3.49 -28.75
C GLU A 10 -13.46 4.99 -28.41
N ILE A 11 -12.56 5.33 -27.47
CA ILE A 11 -12.25 6.73 -27.16
C ILE A 11 -10.75 6.96 -27.13
N ALA A 12 -10.32 7.92 -27.95
CA ALA A 12 -8.95 8.39 -28.06
C ALA A 12 -8.37 8.82 -26.71
N SER A 13 -7.12 8.41 -26.53
CA SER A 13 -6.23 8.56 -25.39
C SER A 13 -6.17 9.97 -24.78
N HIS A 14 -6.00 10.02 -23.45
CA HIS A 14 -5.70 11.18 -22.61
C HIS A 14 -6.89 11.96 -22.03
N ASP A 15 -7.85 12.40 -22.83
CA ASP A 15 -8.82 13.37 -22.31
C ASP A 15 -9.78 12.79 -21.26
N ILE A 16 -10.08 11.50 -21.24
CA ILE A 16 -11.04 11.00 -20.23
C ILE A 16 -10.49 11.06 -18.81
N VAL A 17 -9.24 10.73 -18.48
CA VAL A 17 -8.89 10.71 -17.03
C VAL A 17 -8.83 12.13 -16.50
N THR A 18 -8.17 13.03 -17.22
CA THR A 18 -8.03 14.44 -16.84
C THR A 18 -9.32 15.23 -17.03
N THR A 19 -10.13 14.94 -18.05
CA THR A 19 -11.44 15.57 -18.28
C THR A 19 -12.51 14.93 -17.41
N THR A 20 -12.53 13.62 -17.15
CA THR A 20 -13.40 13.05 -16.10
C THR A 20 -13.04 13.65 -14.75
N ILE A 21 -11.77 13.78 -14.39
CA ILE A 21 -11.37 14.51 -13.16
C ILE A 21 -11.80 15.98 -13.20
N ARG A 22 -11.63 16.70 -14.32
CA ARG A 22 -12.00 18.13 -14.44
C ARG A 22 -13.52 18.38 -14.53
N THR A 23 -14.25 17.58 -15.28
CA THR A 23 -15.71 17.56 -15.36
C THR A 23 -16.32 17.09 -14.04
N TRP A 24 -15.62 16.25 -13.27
CA TRP A 24 -16.03 15.88 -11.90
C TRP A 24 -15.61 16.93 -10.87
N LYS A 25 -14.58 17.76 -11.11
CA LYS A 25 -14.24 18.93 -10.29
C LYS A 25 -15.33 20.02 -10.35
N THR A 26 -16.13 20.08 -11.42
CA THR A 26 -17.18 21.10 -11.60
C THR A 26 -18.51 20.78 -10.93
N GLU A 27 -18.74 19.54 -10.49
CA GLU A 27 -19.93 19.13 -9.74
C GLU A 27 -19.55 18.84 -8.28
N ASP A 28 -19.65 19.86 -7.42
CA ASP A 28 -19.71 19.83 -5.95
C ASP A 28 -19.21 18.56 -5.22
N TYR A 29 -17.88 18.40 -5.11
CA TYR A 29 -17.29 17.48 -4.14
C TYR A 29 -16.16 18.14 -3.33
N GLN A 30 -16.54 19.19 -2.57
CA GLN A 30 -15.93 19.61 -1.30
C GLN A 30 -14.44 19.24 -1.06
N GLY A 31 -13.50 19.65 -1.93
CA GLY A 31 -12.07 19.50 -1.65
C GLY A 31 -11.61 18.08 -1.28
N MET A 32 -11.97 17.08 -2.09
CA MET A 32 -11.61 15.68 -1.82
C MET A 32 -10.09 15.44 -1.78
N SER A 33 -9.61 14.94 -0.64
CA SER A 33 -8.20 14.67 -0.31
C SER A 33 -7.45 13.70 -1.23
N TRP A 34 -8.15 13.01 -2.14
CA TRP A 34 -7.57 12.03 -3.05
C TRP A 34 -7.33 12.56 -4.48
N SER A 35 -7.85 13.75 -4.80
CA SER A 35 -7.74 14.32 -6.16
C SER A 35 -6.33 14.81 -6.48
N GLU A 36 -5.64 15.35 -5.48
CA GLU A 36 -4.25 15.78 -5.57
C GLU A 36 -3.28 14.60 -5.78
N PRO A 37 -3.28 13.53 -4.95
CA PRO A 37 -2.40 12.37 -5.21
C PRO A 37 -2.59 11.75 -6.58
N LEU A 38 -3.83 11.68 -7.08
CA LEU A 38 -4.13 11.16 -8.42
C LEU A 38 -3.56 12.06 -9.53
N GLU A 39 -3.63 13.38 -9.37
CA GLU A 39 -3.07 14.35 -10.32
C GLU A 39 -1.54 14.21 -10.41
N TRP A 40 -0.86 14.10 -9.26
CA TRP A 40 0.58 13.83 -9.22
C TRP A 40 0.94 12.48 -9.84
N LEU A 41 0.23 11.40 -9.46
CA LEU A 41 0.48 10.05 -9.99
C LEU A 41 0.30 10.00 -11.50
N THR A 42 -0.77 10.57 -12.04
CA THR A 42 -1.06 10.57 -13.48
C THR A 42 -0.03 11.37 -14.27
N ARG A 43 0.42 12.51 -13.75
CA ARG A 43 1.49 13.32 -14.36
C ARG A 43 2.81 12.54 -14.40
N ASP A 44 3.21 11.92 -13.30
CA ASP A 44 4.48 11.18 -13.25
C ASP A 44 4.42 9.90 -14.10
N LEU A 45 3.26 9.22 -14.17
CA LEU A 45 3.04 8.12 -15.11
C LEU A 45 3.17 8.55 -16.57
N GLN A 46 2.80 9.79 -16.90
CA GLN A 46 2.91 10.33 -18.25
C GLN A 46 4.35 10.70 -18.61
N HIS A 47 5.07 11.35 -17.71
CA HIS A 47 6.36 11.96 -18.02
C HIS A 47 7.56 11.09 -17.62
N GLU A 48 7.42 10.26 -16.58
CA GLU A 48 8.54 9.55 -15.96
C GLU A 48 8.45 8.05 -16.16
N ALA A 49 7.23 7.52 -16.20
CA ALA A 49 7.03 6.08 -16.27
C ALA A 49 7.39 5.44 -17.62
N ARG A 50 7.67 6.24 -18.67
CA ARG A 50 8.05 5.76 -20.02
C ARG A 50 7.24 4.54 -20.49
N LEU A 51 5.93 4.59 -20.27
CA LEU A 51 5.03 3.47 -20.54
C LEU A 51 4.98 3.17 -22.05
N THR A 52 5.03 1.88 -22.39
CA THR A 52 4.78 1.40 -23.76
C THR A 52 3.35 1.67 -24.18
N ASP A 53 3.08 1.66 -25.50
CA ASP A 53 1.72 1.83 -26.02
C ASP A 53 0.77 0.72 -25.56
N ALA A 54 1.29 -0.49 -25.28
CA ALA A 54 0.51 -1.58 -24.69
C ALA A 54 0.28 -1.42 -23.17
N ALA A 55 1.22 -0.80 -22.46
CA ALA A 55 1.13 -0.57 -21.02
C ALA A 55 0.17 0.57 -20.66
N ARG A 56 0.15 1.66 -21.44
CA ARG A 56 -0.72 2.84 -21.22
C ARG A 56 -2.20 2.49 -21.02
N PRO A 57 -2.87 1.71 -21.89
CA PRO A 57 -4.27 1.36 -21.69
C PRO A 57 -4.47 0.48 -20.44
N ARG A 58 -3.52 -0.41 -20.12
CA ARG A 58 -3.60 -1.26 -18.92
C ARG A 58 -3.51 -0.45 -17.63
N VAL A 59 -2.54 0.47 -17.54
CA VAL A 59 -2.39 1.37 -16.39
C VAL A 59 -3.62 2.27 -16.23
N ARG A 60 -4.15 2.78 -17.34
CA ARG A 60 -5.39 3.56 -17.33
C ARG A 60 -6.58 2.74 -16.79
N THR A 61 -6.76 1.52 -17.26
CA THR A 61 -7.81 0.63 -16.74
C THR A 61 -7.64 0.37 -15.24
N MET A 62 -6.40 0.12 -14.79
CA MET A 62 -6.11 -0.07 -13.38
C MET A 62 -6.49 1.16 -12.54
N LEU A 63 -6.13 2.37 -12.97
CA LEU A 63 -6.51 3.61 -12.28
C LEU A 63 -8.03 3.82 -12.27
N MET A 64 -8.71 3.56 -13.38
CA MET A 64 -10.17 3.67 -13.47
C MET A 64 -10.88 2.65 -12.58
N ASP A 65 -10.42 1.40 -12.55
CA ASP A 65 -10.99 0.36 -11.71
C ASP A 65 -10.84 0.70 -10.22
N LEU A 66 -9.71 1.30 -9.83
CA LEU A 66 -9.50 1.80 -8.47
C LEU A 66 -10.40 2.99 -8.13
N LEU A 67 -10.59 3.95 -9.05
CA LEU A 67 -11.51 5.08 -8.84
C LEU A 67 -12.96 4.62 -8.74
N LEU A 68 -13.37 3.71 -9.62
CA LEU A 68 -14.70 3.12 -9.61
C LEU A 68 -14.92 2.33 -8.34
N ALA A 69 -13.94 1.51 -7.93
CA ALA A 69 -13.98 0.83 -6.65
C ALA A 69 -14.22 1.85 -5.54
N ARG A 70 -13.41 2.91 -5.43
CA ARG A 70 -13.61 3.93 -4.41
C ARG A 70 -14.99 4.60 -4.46
N ALA A 71 -15.46 5.00 -5.64
CA ALA A 71 -16.73 5.70 -5.85
C ALA A 71 -17.96 4.85 -5.47
N VAL A 72 -17.88 3.53 -5.60
CA VAL A 72 -18.94 2.60 -5.18
C VAL A 72 -18.77 2.07 -3.75
N GLY A 73 -17.80 2.57 -2.98
CA GLY A 73 -17.47 2.08 -1.63
C GLY A 73 -16.55 0.84 -1.61
N GLY A 74 -16.03 0.44 -2.76
CA GLY A 74 -15.10 -0.68 -2.99
C GLY A 74 -15.81 -1.92 -3.51
N LYS A 75 -15.05 -2.97 -3.88
CA LYS A 75 -15.56 -4.35 -3.87
C LYS A 75 -16.03 -4.80 -2.47
N THR A 76 -15.82 -3.95 -1.47
CA THR A 76 -16.27 -4.06 -0.09
C THR A 76 -17.28 -2.95 0.19
N GLY A 77 -18.40 -2.92 -0.55
CA GLY A 77 -19.56 -2.10 -0.19
C GLY A 77 -20.04 -2.47 1.22
N ILE A 78 -19.40 -1.88 2.22
CA ILE A 78 -19.87 -1.85 3.59
C ILE A 78 -20.63 -0.55 3.65
N ALA A 79 -21.97 -0.64 3.66
CA ALA A 79 -22.78 0.41 4.22
C ALA A 79 -22.15 0.78 5.57
N GLU A 80 -21.89 2.06 5.81
CA GLU A 80 -21.43 2.58 7.11
C GLU A 80 -22.10 1.75 8.21
N ARG A 81 -21.32 0.91 8.90
CA ARG A 81 -21.84 0.18 10.04
C ARG A 81 -22.22 1.24 11.07
N ASP A 82 -23.43 1.14 11.61
CA ASP A 82 -23.91 1.95 12.72
C ASP A 82 -22.78 2.14 13.74
N LEU A 83 -22.44 3.41 13.98
CA LEU A 83 -21.34 3.86 14.84
C LEU A 83 -21.54 3.49 16.33
N ASP A 84 -22.65 2.84 16.66
CA ASP A 84 -23.06 2.49 18.03
C ASP A 84 -22.78 1.03 18.42
N ALA A 85 -22.26 0.19 17.52
CA ALA A 85 -21.78 -1.13 17.91
C ALA A 85 -20.41 -1.00 18.60
N PRO A 86 -20.16 -1.67 19.75
CA PRO A 86 -18.86 -1.64 20.40
C PRO A 86 -17.80 -2.09 19.40
N VAL A 87 -16.90 -1.17 19.06
CA VAL A 87 -15.78 -1.42 18.14
C VAL A 87 -14.88 -2.45 18.81
N ILE A 88 -15.09 -3.72 18.49
CA ILE A 88 -14.02 -4.70 18.60
C ILE A 88 -12.96 -4.17 17.65
N LEU A 89 -11.95 -3.47 18.19
CA LEU A 89 -10.83 -2.96 17.39
C LEU A 89 -10.30 -4.17 16.62
N PRO A 90 -10.48 -4.23 15.30
CA PRO A 90 -10.24 -5.46 14.60
C PRO A 90 -8.74 -5.75 14.67
N ARG A 91 -8.41 -6.96 15.11
CA ARG A 91 -7.04 -7.44 15.31
C ARG A 91 -6.25 -7.28 14.01
N THR A 92 -5.41 -6.26 13.94
CA THR A 92 -4.70 -5.86 12.72
C THR A 92 -3.24 -6.22 12.85
N VAL A 93 -2.69 -6.88 11.84
CA VAL A 93 -1.26 -7.19 11.75
C VAL A 93 -0.69 -6.44 10.58
N VAL A 94 0.45 -5.79 10.78
CA VAL A 94 1.14 -5.00 9.77
C VAL A 94 2.56 -5.51 9.61
N PHE A 95 2.91 -6.01 8.43
CA PHE A 95 4.31 -6.27 8.09
C PHE A 95 4.94 -5.03 7.49
N ALA A 96 6.07 -4.60 8.06
CA ALA A 96 6.82 -3.43 7.64
C ALA A 96 8.30 -3.78 7.53
N GLY A 97 8.90 -3.55 6.35
CA GLY A 97 10.33 -3.79 6.13
C GLY A 97 10.80 -3.24 4.79
N ALA A 98 12.10 -3.37 4.51
CA ALA A 98 12.73 -2.83 3.31
C ALA A 98 12.99 -3.88 2.19
N ASP A 99 12.68 -5.16 2.43
CA ASP A 99 12.84 -6.25 1.45
C ASP A 99 11.46 -6.62 0.89
N ALA A 100 11.11 -6.05 -0.26
CA ALA A 100 9.79 -6.23 -0.86
C ALA A 100 9.50 -7.71 -1.20
N PRO A 101 10.43 -8.48 -1.81
CA PRO A 101 10.23 -9.91 -2.00
C PRO A 101 10.06 -10.71 -0.70
N ALA A 102 10.79 -10.38 0.36
CA ALA A 102 10.62 -11.06 1.64
C ALA A 102 9.25 -10.79 2.27
N ILE A 103 8.78 -9.54 2.23
CA ILE A 103 7.43 -9.18 2.69
C ILE A 103 6.38 -9.94 1.90
N ALA A 104 6.51 -10.02 0.57
CA ALA A 104 5.58 -10.76 -0.27
C ALA A 104 5.56 -12.26 0.08
N ARG A 105 6.72 -12.88 0.30
CA ARG A 105 6.82 -14.29 0.71
C ARG A 105 6.20 -14.54 2.08
N LEU A 106 6.47 -13.66 3.04
CA LEU A 106 5.91 -13.78 4.38
C LEU A 106 4.40 -13.57 4.36
N ALA A 107 3.90 -12.57 3.62
CA ALA A 107 2.48 -12.35 3.39
C ALA A 107 1.80 -13.60 2.81
N ALA A 108 2.40 -14.21 1.78
CA ALA A 108 1.89 -15.43 1.17
C ALA A 108 1.85 -16.60 2.16
N ALA A 109 2.86 -16.73 3.03
CA ALA A 109 2.87 -17.73 4.11
C ALA A 109 1.66 -17.58 5.04
N TYR A 110 1.10 -16.37 5.17
CA TYR A 110 -0.09 -16.08 5.96
C TYR A 110 -1.36 -15.85 5.12
N GLY A 111 -1.36 -16.29 3.85
CA GLY A 111 -2.54 -16.20 2.97
C GLY A 111 -2.95 -14.76 2.61
N ALA A 112 -2.02 -13.80 2.70
CA ALA A 112 -2.17 -12.43 2.24
C ALA A 112 -1.32 -12.17 0.98
N SER A 113 -1.61 -11.05 0.32
CA SER A 113 -0.90 -10.59 -0.87
C SER A 113 -0.66 -9.09 -0.82
N ALA A 114 0.15 -8.55 -1.72
CA ALA A 114 0.33 -7.10 -1.86
C ALA A 114 -0.96 -6.36 -2.26
N LEU A 115 -2.02 -7.07 -2.71
CA LEU A 115 -3.35 -6.48 -2.91
C LEU A 115 -4.03 -6.10 -1.58
N ASN A 116 -3.52 -6.61 -0.46
CA ASN A 116 -3.96 -6.27 0.88
C ASN A 116 -3.34 -4.95 1.38
N ASP A 117 -2.51 -4.27 0.58
CA ASP A 117 -2.00 -2.94 0.90
C ASP A 117 -3.16 -1.91 0.87
N PRO A 118 -3.52 -1.30 2.02
CA PRO A 118 -4.54 -0.27 2.07
C PRO A 118 -4.21 0.93 1.15
N LEU A 119 -2.94 1.28 0.99
CA LEU A 119 -2.54 2.46 0.25
C LEU A 119 -2.62 2.25 -1.27
N ARG A 120 -2.43 1.02 -1.77
CA ARG A 120 -2.60 0.72 -3.20
C ARG A 120 -3.98 1.15 -3.71
N SER A 121 -5.01 1.03 -2.88
CA SER A 121 -6.38 1.48 -3.18
C SER A 121 -6.62 2.99 -3.01
N GLU A 122 -5.68 3.68 -2.37
CA GLU A 122 -5.66 5.13 -2.15
C GLU A 122 -4.80 5.86 -3.18
N PHE A 123 -4.29 5.15 -4.21
CA PHE A 123 -3.31 5.67 -5.17
C PHE A 123 -1.98 6.09 -4.54
N CYS A 124 -1.72 5.66 -3.30
CA CYS A 124 -0.51 5.97 -2.56
C CYS A 124 0.26 4.67 -2.29
N GLY A 125 1.56 4.72 -2.06
CA GLY A 125 2.34 3.60 -1.57
C GLY A 125 3.52 3.23 -2.47
N LEU A 126 4.58 2.74 -1.82
CA LEU A 126 5.82 2.28 -2.47
C LEU A 126 5.59 1.18 -3.53
N GLU A 127 4.46 0.49 -3.52
CA GLU A 127 4.11 -0.49 -4.57
C GLU A 127 4.01 0.16 -5.97
N TRP A 128 3.57 1.42 -6.05
CA TRP A 128 3.56 2.18 -7.31
C TRP A 128 4.98 2.54 -7.75
N GLU A 129 5.87 2.85 -6.81
CA GLU A 129 7.29 3.10 -7.11
C GLU A 129 7.98 1.83 -7.63
N LEU A 130 7.64 0.65 -7.10
CA LEU A 130 8.18 -0.63 -7.59
C LEU A 130 7.75 -0.93 -9.02
N ASP A 131 6.52 -0.59 -9.40
CA ASP A 131 6.02 -0.80 -10.76
C ASP A 131 6.55 0.25 -11.76
N PHE A 132 6.61 1.52 -11.32
CA PHE A 132 6.72 2.65 -12.24
C PHE A 132 7.92 3.58 -12.03
N HIS A 133 8.64 3.46 -10.91
CA HIS A 133 9.78 4.32 -10.54
C HIS A 133 9.40 5.81 -10.64
N LEU A 134 8.60 6.26 -9.67
CA LEU A 134 7.98 7.60 -9.63
C LEU A 134 8.55 8.44 -8.46
N PRO A 135 9.78 8.97 -8.58
CA PRO A 135 10.47 9.66 -7.49
C PRO A 135 9.73 10.91 -6.98
N HIS A 136 9.11 11.72 -7.84
CA HIS A 136 8.40 12.92 -7.38
C HIS A 136 7.10 12.57 -6.63
N PHE A 137 6.35 11.58 -7.11
CA PHE A 137 5.21 11.02 -6.39
C PHE A 137 5.61 10.48 -5.00
N ALA A 138 6.76 9.82 -4.91
CA ALA A 138 7.33 9.30 -3.66
C ALA A 138 7.60 10.40 -2.63
N GLU A 139 8.24 11.48 -3.08
CA GLU A 139 8.61 12.62 -2.24
C GLU A 139 7.37 13.33 -1.71
N TRP A 140 6.37 13.56 -2.56
CA TRP A 140 5.09 14.13 -2.14
C TRP A 140 4.39 13.24 -1.08
N GLN A 141 4.35 11.93 -1.30
CA GLN A 141 3.70 11.01 -0.36
C GLN A 141 4.40 10.96 1.01
N ALA A 142 5.72 11.15 1.05
CA ALA A 142 6.50 11.03 2.29
C ALA A 142 6.04 12.01 3.39
N ASP A 143 5.44 13.14 2.98
CA ASP A 143 5.01 14.24 3.84
C ASP A 143 3.47 14.33 4.02
N ASP A 144 2.68 13.53 3.29
CA ASP A 144 1.22 13.51 3.40
C ASP A 144 0.78 12.81 4.71
N PRO A 145 -0.11 13.42 5.53
CA PRO A 145 -0.67 12.77 6.72
C PRO A 145 -1.60 11.60 6.37
N LEU A 146 -1.03 10.41 6.13
CA LEU A 146 -1.77 9.22 5.68
C LEU A 146 -2.63 8.50 6.74
N ALA A 147 -2.76 9.05 7.96
CA ALA A 147 -3.45 8.35 9.06
C ALA A 147 -4.94 8.09 8.73
N ASP A 148 -5.62 9.06 8.11
CA ASP A 148 -7.02 8.93 7.74
C ASP A 148 -7.24 7.90 6.63
N GLN A 149 -6.28 7.79 5.71
CA GLN A 149 -6.25 6.80 4.64
C GLN A 149 -6.14 5.38 5.22
N TYR A 150 -5.24 5.17 6.20
CA TYR A 150 -5.13 3.90 6.92
C TYR A 150 -6.40 3.57 7.73
N ALA A 151 -6.97 4.55 8.45
CA ALA A 151 -8.21 4.35 9.21
C ALA A 151 -9.39 4.02 8.29
N SER A 152 -9.50 4.72 7.16
CA SER A 152 -10.51 4.47 6.14
C SER A 152 -10.36 3.09 5.50
N ALA A 153 -9.12 2.69 5.22
CA ALA A 153 -8.85 1.37 4.69
C ALA A 153 -9.14 0.25 5.70
N ALA A 154 -8.86 0.44 6.99
CA ALA A 154 -9.27 -0.50 8.04
C ALA A 154 -10.78 -0.71 8.08
N ARG A 155 -11.55 0.38 7.95
CA ARG A 155 -13.02 0.33 7.92
C ARG A 155 -13.57 -0.40 6.70
N ARG A 156 -12.98 -0.18 5.53
CA ARG A 156 -13.47 -0.74 4.26
C ARG A 156 -12.94 -2.14 3.99
N SER A 157 -11.72 -2.45 4.39
CA SER A 157 -11.01 -3.64 3.95
C SER A 157 -11.07 -4.75 5.00
N SER A 158 -12.18 -5.48 5.08
CA SER A 158 -12.22 -6.76 5.81
C SER A 158 -11.48 -7.84 5.01
N TYR A 159 -10.15 -7.71 4.82
CA TYR A 159 -9.35 -8.75 4.20
C TYR A 159 -9.22 -9.93 5.17
N GLY A 160 -10.15 -10.86 5.08
CA GLY A 160 -10.03 -12.17 5.72
C GLY A 160 -8.83 -12.90 5.13
N SER A 161 -7.80 -13.13 5.94
CA SER A 161 -6.75 -14.08 5.60
C SER A 161 -7.40 -15.46 5.39
N THR A 162 -6.99 -16.15 4.33
CA THR A 162 -7.45 -17.53 4.07
C THR A 162 -6.62 -18.59 4.82
N ASN A 163 -5.59 -18.16 5.56
CA ASN A 163 -4.71 -19.05 6.33
C ASN A 163 -5.30 -19.33 7.72
N ALA A 164 -5.39 -20.58 8.15
CA ALA A 164 -5.99 -20.96 9.44
C ALA A 164 -5.24 -20.42 10.68
N THR A 165 -3.94 -20.10 10.58
CA THR A 165 -3.09 -19.67 11.71
C THR A 165 -3.21 -18.18 12.02
N ILE A 166 -3.34 -17.32 11.00
CA ILE A 166 -3.59 -15.87 11.17
C ILE A 166 -5.03 -15.49 10.87
N GLY A 167 -5.73 -16.17 9.96
CA GLY A 167 -7.14 -15.91 9.66
C GLY A 167 -8.10 -16.23 10.80
N THR A 168 -7.66 -16.96 11.82
CA THR A 168 -8.42 -17.15 13.08
C THR A 168 -8.10 -16.09 14.14
N THR A 169 -6.96 -15.38 14.02
CA THR A 169 -6.45 -14.46 15.04
C THR A 169 -6.44 -13.00 14.61
N ALA A 170 -6.22 -12.67 13.33
CA ALA A 170 -6.25 -11.31 12.79
C ALA A 170 -7.46 -11.10 11.87
N ALA A 171 -8.19 -10.01 12.11
CA ALA A 171 -9.25 -9.53 11.24
C ALA A 171 -8.70 -8.81 10.00
N HIS A 172 -7.48 -8.25 10.10
CA HIS A 172 -6.79 -7.58 9.00
C HIS A 172 -5.31 -7.97 8.98
N LEU A 173 -4.80 -8.24 7.78
CA LEU A 173 -3.38 -8.45 7.54
C LEU A 173 -2.91 -7.51 6.42
N TRP A 174 -2.13 -6.49 6.79
CA TRP A 174 -1.58 -5.47 5.90
C TRP A 174 -0.11 -5.79 5.60
N CYS A 175 0.16 -6.05 4.33
CA CYS A 175 1.48 -6.46 3.86
C CYS A 175 1.89 -5.59 2.69
N ALA A 176 2.67 -4.55 2.96
CA ALA A 176 3.22 -3.70 1.93
C ALA A 176 4.63 -3.28 2.29
N PHE A 177 5.48 -3.25 1.26
CA PHE A 177 6.83 -2.71 1.36
C PHE A 177 6.84 -1.24 1.86
N GLY A 178 5.77 -0.49 1.56
CA GLY A 178 5.57 0.91 1.99
C GLY A 178 5.34 1.17 3.48
N HIS A 179 4.93 0.16 4.26
CA HIS A 179 4.45 0.45 5.63
C HIS A 179 5.55 0.91 6.58
N ALA A 180 6.80 0.55 6.32
CA ALA A 180 7.94 0.94 7.14
C ALA A 180 8.18 2.46 7.21
N GLU A 181 7.62 3.24 6.28
CA GLU A 181 7.69 4.72 6.30
C GLU A 181 6.64 5.39 7.16
N HIS A 182 5.58 4.67 7.48
CA HIS A 182 4.35 5.24 7.99
C HIS A 182 3.94 4.59 9.32
N LEU A 183 4.88 3.99 10.05
CA LEU A 183 4.60 3.27 11.29
C LEU A 183 3.85 4.17 12.30
N THR A 184 4.25 5.44 12.45
CA THR A 184 3.57 6.38 13.35
C THR A 184 2.13 6.67 12.89
N GLN A 185 1.90 6.87 11.59
CA GLN A 185 0.56 7.09 11.03
C GLN A 185 -0.31 5.83 11.18
N ILE A 186 0.26 4.65 10.95
CA ILE A 186 -0.40 3.35 11.13
C ILE A 186 -0.81 3.17 12.59
N ARG A 187 0.09 3.42 13.56
CA ARG A 187 -0.23 3.33 14.99
C ARG A 187 -1.30 4.34 15.40
N ARG A 188 -1.29 5.57 14.87
CA ARG A 188 -2.34 6.57 15.14
C ARG A 188 -3.70 6.12 14.60
N ALA A 189 -3.72 5.57 13.40
CA ALA A 189 -4.94 5.07 12.77
C ALA A 189 -5.48 3.80 13.45
N MET A 190 -4.57 2.91 13.86
CA MET A 190 -4.86 1.61 14.46
C MET A 190 -4.02 1.40 15.72
N PRO A 191 -4.43 1.97 16.87
CA PRO A 191 -3.66 1.89 18.11
C PRO A 191 -3.39 0.47 18.59
N ALA A 192 -4.30 -0.47 18.30
CA ALA A 192 -4.20 -1.88 18.67
C ALA A 192 -3.55 -2.79 17.63
N ALA A 193 -2.97 -2.25 16.54
CA ALA A 193 -2.31 -3.08 15.53
C ALA A 193 -1.03 -3.71 16.06
N VAL A 194 -0.76 -4.97 15.73
CA VAL A 194 0.58 -5.55 15.92
C VAL A 194 1.43 -5.17 14.72
N ILE A 195 2.47 -4.39 14.97
CA ILE A 195 3.43 -3.97 13.96
C ILE A 195 4.61 -4.93 14.00
N VAL A 196 4.81 -5.67 12.92
CA VAL A 196 5.97 -6.54 12.74
C VAL A 196 6.99 -5.81 11.87
N SER A 197 8.04 -5.32 12.51
CA SER A 197 9.18 -4.70 11.85
C SER A 197 10.20 -5.77 11.47
N LEU A 198 10.36 -5.94 10.15
CA LEU A 198 11.33 -6.83 9.55
C LEU A 198 12.63 -6.06 9.32
N SER A 199 13.63 -6.41 10.10
CA SER A 199 14.99 -5.89 9.98
C SER A 199 15.83 -6.80 9.08
N GLY A 200 16.94 -6.30 8.56
CA GLY A 200 17.72 -7.05 7.57
C GLY A 200 16.96 -7.23 6.24
N GLY A 201 17.45 -8.15 5.40
CA GLY A 201 16.97 -8.34 4.04
C GLY A 201 17.95 -7.85 2.97
N SER A 202 17.62 -8.09 1.71
CA SER A 202 18.51 -7.82 0.58
C SER A 202 18.05 -6.61 -0.22
N ASP A 203 18.85 -5.54 -0.28
CA ASP A 203 18.56 -4.44 -1.20
C ASP A 203 18.52 -4.92 -2.65
N ARG A 204 19.39 -5.88 -2.97
CA ARG A 204 19.46 -6.44 -4.31
C ARG A 204 18.16 -7.13 -4.69
N SER A 205 17.49 -7.83 -3.77
CA SER A 205 16.21 -8.49 -4.08
C SER A 205 15.13 -7.45 -4.43
N THR A 206 15.05 -6.34 -3.70
CA THR A 206 14.12 -5.24 -4.00
C THR A 206 14.47 -4.57 -5.34
N ILE A 207 15.75 -4.30 -5.60
CA ILE A 207 16.22 -3.71 -6.86
C ILE A 207 15.89 -4.62 -8.05
N ASP A 208 16.19 -5.92 -7.96
CA ASP A 208 15.90 -6.90 -9.01
C ASP A 208 14.40 -6.98 -9.28
N SER A 209 13.59 -7.03 -8.23
CA SER A 209 12.12 -7.03 -8.33
C SER A 209 11.60 -5.77 -9.00
N ALA A 210 12.15 -4.60 -8.67
CA ALA A 210 11.77 -3.34 -9.31
C ALA A 210 12.14 -3.32 -10.80
N ILE A 211 13.33 -3.79 -11.17
CA ILE A 211 13.75 -3.91 -12.59
C ILE A 211 12.80 -4.84 -13.35
N GLU A 212 12.51 -6.02 -12.78
CA GLU A 212 11.62 -7.01 -13.39
C GLU A 212 10.19 -6.47 -13.59
N ARG A 213 9.61 -5.89 -12.53
CA ARG A 213 8.29 -5.24 -12.60
C ARG A 213 8.29 -4.13 -13.65
N ARG A 214 9.35 -3.32 -13.70
CA ARG A 214 9.48 -2.22 -14.64
C ARG A 214 9.48 -2.66 -16.10
N ARG A 215 10.15 -3.78 -16.42
CA ARG A 215 10.16 -4.37 -17.77
C ARG A 215 8.77 -4.80 -18.24
N SER A 216 7.83 -5.04 -17.33
CA SER A 216 6.43 -5.34 -17.69
C SER A 216 5.65 -4.12 -18.21
N TRP A 217 6.20 -2.91 -18.03
CA TRP A 217 5.53 -1.64 -18.31
C TRP A 217 6.30 -0.73 -19.29
N SER A 218 7.61 -0.91 -19.42
CA SER A 218 8.50 -0.12 -20.26
C SER A 218 9.52 -1.01 -20.98
N ASP A 219 9.69 -0.80 -22.28
CA ASP A 219 10.69 -1.53 -23.09
C ASP A 219 12.10 -0.94 -22.96
N ALA A 220 12.23 0.26 -22.38
CA ALA A 220 13.48 1.01 -22.29
C ALA A 220 13.89 1.23 -20.83
N VAL A 221 14.08 0.13 -20.10
CA VAL A 221 14.50 0.15 -18.69
C VAL A 221 16.01 0.41 -18.60
N ASP A 222 16.37 1.54 -18.00
CA ASP A 222 17.74 1.85 -17.58
C ASP A 222 17.96 1.25 -16.18
N GLU A 223 18.56 0.05 -16.13
CA GLU A 223 18.79 -0.70 -14.90
C GLU A 223 19.71 0.04 -13.93
N ASP A 224 20.75 0.70 -14.44
CA ASP A 224 21.68 1.48 -13.61
C ASP A 224 20.96 2.65 -12.93
N LYS A 225 20.02 3.31 -13.64
CA LYS A 225 19.19 4.37 -13.06
C LYS A 225 18.25 3.80 -11.99
N VAL A 226 17.59 2.67 -12.25
CA VAL A 226 16.69 2.01 -11.28
C VAL A 226 17.46 1.61 -10.02
N GLU A 227 18.65 1.04 -10.19
CA GLU A 227 19.51 0.64 -9.08
C GLU A 227 20.00 1.82 -8.25
N ARG A 228 20.50 2.90 -8.89
CA ARG A 228 20.92 4.10 -8.16
C ARG A 228 19.78 4.71 -7.33
N TYR A 229 18.59 4.79 -7.91
CA TYR A 229 17.41 5.28 -7.20
C TYR A 229 17.06 4.41 -6.01
N TRP A 230 16.94 3.08 -6.21
CA TRP A 230 16.51 2.19 -5.13
C TRP A 230 17.53 2.09 -4.00
N ARG A 231 18.83 2.14 -4.29
CA ARG A 231 19.86 2.23 -3.24
C ARG A 231 19.64 3.45 -2.34
N TRP A 232 19.48 4.63 -2.94
CA TRP A 232 19.18 5.86 -2.20
C TRP A 232 17.84 5.78 -1.46
N ARG A 233 16.79 5.26 -2.11
CA ARG A 233 15.43 5.18 -1.57
C ARG A 233 15.37 4.25 -0.35
N LEU A 234 16.04 3.10 -0.42
CA LEU A 234 16.10 2.10 0.66
C LEU A 234 16.92 2.62 1.85
N GLU A 235 18.00 3.36 1.61
CA GLU A 235 18.76 4.02 2.68
C GLU A 235 17.89 5.04 3.44
N ARG A 236 17.14 5.88 2.72
CA ARG A 236 16.21 6.84 3.32
C ARG A 236 15.07 6.14 4.07
N LEU A 237 14.51 5.09 3.49
CA LEU A 237 13.49 4.25 4.11
C LEU A 237 13.95 3.76 5.47
N ARG A 238 15.11 3.08 5.53
CA ARG A 238 15.67 2.56 6.80
C ARG A 238 15.92 3.66 7.82
N THR A 239 16.48 4.80 7.41
CA THR A 239 16.72 5.93 8.30
C THR A 239 15.42 6.42 8.94
N LYS A 240 14.36 6.58 8.14
CA LYS A 240 13.03 6.99 8.62
C LYS A 240 12.39 5.92 9.50
N THR A 241 12.53 4.65 9.15
CA THR A 241 12.01 3.53 9.93
C THR A 241 12.69 3.45 11.29
N GLU A 242 14.02 3.52 11.35
CA GLU A 242 14.77 3.44 12.61
C GLU A 242 14.42 4.59 13.56
N ALA A 243 14.27 5.82 13.03
CA ALA A 243 13.83 6.96 13.82
C ALA A 243 12.43 6.75 14.44
N GLN A 244 11.50 6.14 13.68
CA GLN A 244 10.17 5.79 14.19
C GLN A 244 10.24 4.67 15.24
N LEU A 245 11.00 3.60 14.97
CA LEU A 245 11.19 2.48 15.88
C LEU A 245 11.76 2.93 17.22
N LEU A 246 12.73 3.86 17.23
CA LEU A 246 13.24 4.45 18.46
C LEU A 246 12.13 5.10 19.30
N GLY A 247 11.17 5.78 18.66
CA GLY A 247 10.00 6.34 19.32
C GLY A 247 9.11 5.27 19.96
N PHE A 248 8.85 4.18 19.26
CA PHE A 248 8.08 3.04 19.79
C PHE A 248 8.78 2.34 20.96
N ARG A 249 10.10 2.09 20.84
CA ARG A 249 10.92 1.50 21.90
C ARG A 249 10.92 2.37 23.17
N THR A 250 11.09 3.68 22.99
CA THR A 250 11.08 4.65 24.11
C THR A 250 9.71 4.71 24.80
N ALA A 251 8.63 4.55 24.05
CA ALA A 251 7.27 4.49 24.57
C ALA A 251 6.93 3.13 25.24
N GLY A 252 7.79 2.13 25.13
CA GLY A 252 7.52 0.79 25.64
C GLY A 252 6.36 0.08 24.94
N ASP A 253 6.20 0.30 23.62
CA ASP A 253 5.09 -0.28 22.84
C ASP A 253 5.15 -1.82 22.84
N THR A 254 4.21 -2.45 23.54
CA THR A 254 4.14 -3.91 23.67
C THR A 254 3.59 -4.60 22.41
N LEU A 255 3.06 -3.85 21.45
CA LEU A 255 2.51 -4.37 20.19
C LEU A 255 3.49 -4.25 19.02
N LEU A 256 4.73 -3.85 19.28
CA LEU A 256 5.83 -3.90 18.33
C LEU A 256 6.53 -5.26 18.43
N VAL A 257 6.72 -5.92 17.30
CA VAL A 257 7.55 -7.12 17.12
C VAL A 257 8.68 -6.75 16.19
N GLU A 258 9.93 -6.81 16.67
CA GLU A 258 11.12 -6.60 15.86
C GLU A 258 11.81 -7.94 15.64
N ILE A 259 11.98 -8.32 14.37
CA ILE A 259 12.56 -9.61 14.00
C ILE A 259 13.45 -9.47 12.76
N ASP A 260 14.48 -10.30 12.66
CA ASP A 260 15.28 -10.40 11.44
C ASP A 260 14.47 -11.06 10.32
N THR A 261 14.60 -10.55 9.10
CA THR A 261 13.87 -11.01 7.93
C THR A 261 14.18 -12.46 7.59
N ALA A 262 15.44 -12.88 7.72
CA ALA A 262 15.83 -14.27 7.44
C ALA A 262 15.32 -15.22 8.52
N GLU A 263 15.25 -14.78 9.77
CA GLU A 263 14.61 -15.52 10.85
C GLU A 263 13.10 -15.70 10.60
N ALA A 264 12.38 -14.60 10.30
CA ALA A 264 10.95 -14.62 10.03
C ALA A 264 10.57 -15.53 8.86
N LEU A 265 11.40 -15.58 7.82
CA LEU A 265 11.19 -16.46 6.67
C LEU A 265 11.53 -17.93 6.97
N ARG A 266 12.46 -18.20 7.88
CA ARG A 266 12.87 -19.55 8.25
C ARG A 266 11.82 -20.24 9.11
N ASP A 267 11.20 -19.50 10.02
CA ASP A 267 10.15 -20.03 10.91
C ASP A 267 8.94 -19.08 11.01
N PRO A 268 8.10 -19.02 9.96
CA PRO A 268 6.86 -18.24 10.00
C PRO A 268 5.89 -18.73 11.08
N ALA A 269 5.94 -20.00 11.49
CA ALA A 269 5.03 -20.51 12.51
C ALA A 269 5.32 -19.91 13.89
N ARG A 270 6.59 -19.84 14.29
CA ARG A 270 7.03 -19.18 15.52
C ARG A 270 6.63 -17.71 15.56
N LEU A 271 6.86 -16.97 14.46
CA LEU A 271 6.43 -15.58 14.35
C LEU A 271 4.90 -15.45 14.47
N GLY A 272 4.13 -16.36 13.86
CA GLY A 272 2.68 -16.41 13.99
C GLY A 272 2.20 -16.59 15.44
N VAL A 273 2.90 -17.42 16.23
CA VAL A 273 2.62 -17.58 17.68
C VAL A 273 2.86 -16.27 18.42
N GLU A 274 4.00 -15.61 18.17
CA GLU A 274 4.32 -14.33 18.80
C GLU A 274 3.28 -13.25 18.46
N ILE A 275 2.93 -13.10 17.19
CA ILE A 275 1.88 -12.18 16.73
C ILE A 275 0.56 -12.48 17.46
N SER A 276 0.18 -13.76 17.57
CA SER A 276 -1.05 -14.18 18.23
C SER A 276 -1.05 -13.83 19.72
N THR A 277 0.07 -14.02 20.42
CA THR A 277 0.24 -13.60 21.82
C THR A 277 0.08 -12.09 21.98
N ARG A 278 0.66 -11.28 21.07
CA ARG A 278 0.53 -9.81 21.13
C ARG A 278 -0.88 -9.32 20.82
N LEU A 279 -1.63 -10.03 19.96
CA LEU A 279 -3.01 -9.71 19.63
C LEU A 279 -4.02 -9.97 20.77
N GLY A 280 -3.57 -10.60 21.85
CA GLY A 280 -4.34 -10.81 23.08
C GLY A 280 -5.31 -12.00 22.98
N THR A 281 -5.31 -13.02 23.85
CA THR A 281 -4.73 -13.22 25.21
C THR A 281 -4.13 -12.02 25.93
#